data_AF-A0A7V1EB09-F1
#
_entry.id   AF-A0A7V1EB09-F1
#
_cell.length_a   1.000
_cell.length_b   1.000
_cell.length_c   1.000
_cell.angle_alpha   90.00
_cell.angle_beta   90.00
_cell.angle_gamma   90.00
#
_symmetry.space_group_name_H-M   'P 1'
#
loop_
_entity.id
_entity.type
_entity.pdbx_description
1 polymer ?
#
loop_
_entity_poly.entity_id
_entity_poly.type
_entity_poly.pdbx_seq_one_letter_code
_entity_poly.pdbx_strand_id
1 'polypeptide(L)'
;RFDEEKRLMEIIQETKSRLEMSIHGSGHMIASGRLLSYFSPVGKYMEIISGLSFYKFIADIERNFKKRAGEVRSKLQSVAKAVFDRKRLIVSVTASDEDYKEFRKYFPVTHEQLGDNPSESITYRIDTDNRNEGLLTPGKVQYVAKGFNFRKLGYEYDGSFQVLRTISSMDYLWNRIRVQGGAYGCFSRFARNGNMYFCSYRDPNLVETLSVYDEAEIYLKAFEPDEREMTKYIIGTVNKLDAPMTPSMKGEAAAERYISNITQEDVQRTRDEVLRTGKADIKKCSELVRDVMKQNYFCVIGSAGKIKENSAIFRKLVTVFE
;
A
#
# COMPACT_ATOMS: atom_id res chain seq x y z
N ARG A 1 27.70 -7.35 14.18
CA ARG A 1 28.23 -8.67 13.72
C ARG A 1 27.03 -9.58 13.44
N PHE A 2 27.20 -10.72 12.76
CA PHE A 2 26.09 -11.58 12.30
C PHE A 2 26.27 -13.06 12.67
N ASP A 3 27.12 -13.33 13.66
CA ASP A 3 27.52 -14.67 14.13
C ASP A 3 26.81 -15.11 15.42
N GLU A 4 25.97 -14.26 16.00
CA GLU A 4 25.18 -14.58 17.20
C GLU A 4 23.90 -15.33 16.82
N GLU A 5 24.00 -16.63 16.55
CA GLU A 5 22.87 -17.45 16.07
C GLU A 5 21.65 -17.42 17.00
N LYS A 6 21.87 -17.46 18.32
CA LYS A 6 20.78 -17.34 19.30
C LYS A 6 20.01 -16.01 19.11
N ARG A 7 20.75 -14.91 18.97
CA ARG A 7 20.16 -13.58 18.79
C ARG A 7 19.43 -13.46 17.45
N LEU A 8 19.99 -14.05 16.39
CA LEU A 8 19.33 -14.11 15.09
C LEU A 8 18.00 -14.86 15.17
N MET A 9 17.97 -16.03 15.83
CA MET A 9 16.75 -16.81 16.02
C MET A 9 15.68 -16.01 16.79
N GLU A 10 16.06 -15.34 17.87
CA GLU A 10 15.14 -14.48 18.64
C GLU A 10 14.52 -13.37 17.77
N ILE A 11 15.32 -12.68 16.95
CA ILE A 11 14.84 -11.63 16.04
C ILE A 11 13.91 -12.21 14.97
N ILE A 12 14.23 -13.37 14.42
CA ILE A 12 13.38 -14.06 13.42
C ILE A 12 12.02 -14.42 14.03
N GLN A 13 12.01 -14.99 15.24
CA GLN A 13 10.78 -15.33 15.96
C GLN A 13 9.95 -14.09 16.31
N GLU A 14 10.59 -13.02 16.78
CA GLU A 14 9.92 -11.75 17.04
C GLU A 14 9.32 -11.15 15.76
N THR A 15 10.06 -11.18 14.66
CA THR A 15 9.61 -10.71 13.34
C THR A 15 8.40 -11.51 12.87
N LYS A 16 8.45 -12.84 12.97
CA LYS A 16 7.32 -13.74 12.63
C LYS A 16 6.08 -13.36 13.44
N SER A 17 6.20 -13.27 14.77
CA SER A 17 5.08 -12.92 15.66
C SER A 17 4.47 -11.56 15.34
N ARG A 18 5.29 -10.54 15.05
CA ARG A 18 4.81 -9.21 14.63
C ARG A 18 4.05 -9.26 13.31
N LEU A 19 4.53 -10.04 12.34
CA LEU A 19 3.86 -10.23 11.06
C LEU A 19 2.51 -10.95 11.26
N GLU A 20 2.44 -11.98 12.10
CA GLU A 20 1.19 -12.69 12.40
C GLU A 20 0.15 -11.77 13.05
N MET A 21 0.56 -10.97 14.03
CA MET A 21 -0.30 -9.95 14.63
C MET A 21 -0.79 -8.93 13.61
N SER A 22 0.09 -8.46 12.71
CA SER A 22 -0.27 -7.53 11.64
C SER A 22 -1.29 -8.16 10.67
N ILE A 23 -1.10 -9.42 10.26
CA ILE A 23 -2.03 -10.13 9.39
C ILE A 23 -3.42 -10.23 10.03
N HIS A 24 -3.50 -10.52 11.34
CA HIS A 24 -4.76 -10.58 12.07
C HIS A 24 -5.44 -9.20 12.24
N GLY A 25 -4.68 -8.18 12.67
CA GLY A 25 -5.21 -6.85 12.99
C GLY A 25 -5.46 -5.96 11.77
N SER A 26 -4.70 -6.18 10.69
CA SER A 26 -4.62 -5.34 9.50
C SER A 26 -4.76 -6.15 8.21
N GLY A 27 -5.64 -7.15 8.19
CA GLY A 27 -5.87 -8.01 7.02
C GLY A 27 -6.16 -7.26 5.71
N HIS A 28 -6.80 -6.08 5.77
CA HIS A 28 -7.00 -5.19 4.62
C HIS A 28 -5.69 -4.77 3.91
N MET A 29 -4.60 -4.58 4.66
CA MET A 29 -3.28 -4.26 4.09
C MET A 29 -2.69 -5.49 3.38
N ILE A 30 -2.93 -6.69 3.92
CA ILE A 30 -2.52 -7.95 3.29
C ILE A 30 -3.33 -8.20 2.01
N ALA A 31 -4.65 -8.07 2.05
CA ALA A 31 -5.51 -8.24 0.86
C ALA A 31 -5.15 -7.24 -0.24
N SER A 32 -5.06 -5.95 0.08
CA SER A 32 -4.73 -4.92 -0.90
C SER A 32 -3.29 -5.04 -1.41
N GLY A 33 -2.31 -5.31 -0.55
CA GLY A 33 -0.92 -5.56 -0.97
C GLY A 33 -0.80 -6.78 -1.88
N ARG A 34 -1.50 -7.87 -1.53
CA ARG A 34 -1.54 -9.09 -2.34
C ARG A 34 -2.23 -8.86 -3.68
N LEU A 35 -3.36 -8.14 -3.70
CA LEU A 35 -4.03 -7.69 -4.93
C LEU A 35 -3.08 -6.89 -5.83
N LEU A 36 -2.39 -5.88 -5.29
CA LEU A 36 -1.46 -5.06 -6.07
C LEU A 36 -0.32 -5.90 -6.68
N SER A 37 0.08 -6.98 -6.02
CA SER A 37 1.10 -7.91 -6.53
C SER A 37 0.72 -8.59 -7.85
N TYR A 38 -0.57 -8.62 -8.20
CA TYR A 38 -1.06 -9.29 -9.41
C TYR A 38 -0.89 -8.47 -10.69
N PHE A 39 -0.62 -7.17 -10.58
CA PHE A 39 -0.54 -6.29 -11.75
C PHE A 39 0.43 -5.12 -11.62
N SER A 40 0.93 -4.81 -10.42
CA SER A 40 1.84 -3.69 -10.17
C SER A 40 3.24 -4.21 -9.83
N PRO A 41 4.29 -3.89 -10.61
CA PRO A 41 5.66 -4.29 -10.29
C PRO A 41 6.10 -3.83 -8.90
N VAL A 42 5.82 -2.57 -8.54
CA VAL A 42 6.09 -2.06 -7.18
C VAL A 42 5.22 -2.75 -6.13
N GLY A 43 3.97 -3.07 -6.45
CA GLY A 43 3.09 -3.84 -5.56
C GLY A 43 3.63 -5.23 -5.27
N LYS A 44 4.14 -5.92 -6.31
CA LYS A 44 4.73 -7.25 -6.19
C LYS A 44 6.08 -7.22 -5.46
N TYR A 45 6.90 -6.21 -5.72
CA TYR A 45 8.13 -5.98 -4.94
C TYR A 45 7.82 -5.83 -3.44
N MET A 46 6.88 -4.94 -3.08
CA MET A 46 6.46 -4.74 -1.70
C MET A 46 5.86 -6.02 -1.09
N GLU A 47 5.08 -6.79 -1.85
CA GLU A 47 4.52 -8.05 -1.38
C GLU A 47 5.59 -9.09 -1.01
N ILE A 48 6.70 -9.12 -1.77
CA ILE A 48 7.84 -10.02 -1.53
C ILE A 48 8.62 -9.61 -0.28
N ILE A 49 8.81 -8.31 -0.03
CA ILE A 49 9.67 -7.82 1.06
C ILE A 49 8.93 -7.49 2.36
N SER A 50 7.62 -7.31 2.32
CA SER A 50 6.83 -6.93 3.51
C SER A 50 5.43 -7.58 3.58
N GLY A 51 5.02 -8.33 2.55
CA GLY A 51 3.68 -8.91 2.45
C GLY A 51 3.58 -10.35 2.97
N LEU A 52 2.60 -11.08 2.45
CA LEU A 52 2.36 -12.48 2.82
C LEU A 52 3.54 -13.37 2.39
N SER A 53 4.12 -13.13 1.22
CA SER A 53 5.33 -13.83 0.77
C SER A 53 6.50 -13.62 1.74
N PHE A 54 6.67 -12.41 2.27
CA PHE A 54 7.69 -12.14 3.29
C PHE A 54 7.44 -12.91 4.59
N TYR A 55 6.18 -12.94 5.06
CA TYR A 55 5.82 -13.76 6.22
C TYR A 55 6.17 -15.24 6.00
N LYS A 56 5.78 -15.82 4.87
CA LYS A 56 6.09 -17.22 4.53
C LYS A 56 7.60 -17.46 4.47
N PHE A 57 8.37 -16.51 3.94
CA PHE A 57 9.83 -16.56 3.94
C PHE A 57 10.42 -16.56 5.36
N ILE A 58 9.95 -15.68 6.25
CA ILE A 58 10.40 -15.62 7.64
C ILE A 58 10.01 -16.90 8.41
N ALA A 59 8.78 -17.39 8.23
CA ALA A 59 8.31 -18.63 8.86
C ALA A 59 9.14 -19.85 8.40
N ASP A 60 9.52 -19.90 7.12
CA ASP A 60 10.39 -20.96 6.62
C ASP A 60 11.82 -20.88 7.21
N ILE A 61 12.39 -19.68 7.31
CA ILE A 61 13.69 -19.48 7.95
C ILE A 61 13.64 -19.94 9.40
N GLU A 62 12.61 -19.55 10.15
CA GLU A 62 12.44 -19.92 11.56
C GLU A 62 12.41 -21.43 11.75
N ARG A 63 11.54 -22.12 10.99
CA ARG A 63 11.40 -23.59 11.01
C ARG A 63 12.69 -24.32 10.65
N ASN A 64 13.48 -23.77 9.73
CA ASN A 64 14.68 -24.40 9.18
C ASN A 64 16.00 -23.76 9.66
N PHE A 65 15.96 -22.93 10.72
CA PHE A 65 17.06 -22.03 11.06
C PHE A 65 18.39 -22.77 11.27
N LYS A 66 18.38 -23.90 11.98
CA LYS A 66 19.61 -24.70 12.23
C LYS A 66 20.36 -25.08 10.93
N LYS A 67 19.63 -25.33 9.84
CA LYS A 67 20.22 -25.68 8.54
C LYS A 67 20.57 -24.44 7.71
N ARG A 68 19.90 -23.31 7.95
CA ARG A 68 20.02 -22.07 7.16
C ARG A 68 20.84 -20.97 7.85
N ALA A 69 21.31 -21.16 9.08
CA ALA A 69 22.00 -20.13 9.86
C ALA A 69 23.20 -19.52 9.11
N GLY A 70 24.02 -20.36 8.47
CA GLY A 70 25.16 -19.91 7.65
C GLY A 70 24.73 -19.06 6.44
N GLU A 71 23.65 -19.47 5.76
CA GLU A 71 23.06 -18.72 4.63
C GLU A 71 22.57 -17.35 5.10
N VAL A 72 21.77 -17.31 6.18
CA VAL A 72 21.22 -16.08 6.76
C VAL A 72 22.35 -15.11 7.14
N ARG A 73 23.36 -15.59 7.86
CA ARG A 73 24.54 -14.79 8.21
C ARG A 73 25.22 -14.19 6.99
N SER A 74 25.49 -15.02 5.98
CA SER A 74 26.16 -14.59 4.74
C SER A 74 25.33 -13.55 3.97
N LYS A 75 24.02 -13.75 3.87
CA LYS A 75 23.11 -12.82 3.19
C LYS A 75 22.99 -11.49 3.94
N LEU A 76 22.87 -11.49 5.27
CA LEU A 76 22.84 -10.26 6.06
C LEU A 76 24.14 -9.47 5.93
N GLN A 77 25.30 -10.15 5.92
CA GLN A 77 26.60 -9.50 5.66
C GLN A 77 26.65 -8.87 4.26
N SER A 78 26.14 -9.58 3.26
CA SER A 78 26.10 -9.10 1.88
C SER A 78 25.19 -7.88 1.74
N VAL A 79 24.00 -7.92 2.35
CA VAL A 79 23.06 -6.79 2.37
C VAL A 79 23.67 -5.59 3.10
N ALA A 80 24.30 -5.78 4.26
CA ALA A 80 24.95 -4.69 4.99
C ALA A 80 26.02 -4.00 4.15
N LYS A 81 26.88 -4.76 3.45
CA LYS A 81 27.88 -4.20 2.54
C LYS A 81 27.26 -3.43 1.37
N ALA A 82 26.14 -3.91 0.84
CA ALA A 82 25.44 -3.30 -0.27
C ALA A 82 24.62 -2.06 0.12
N VAL A 83 24.13 -1.97 1.36
CA VAL A 83 23.30 -0.85 1.84
C VAL A 83 24.15 0.29 2.41
N PHE A 84 25.18 -0.02 3.19
CA PHE A 84 26.04 0.98 3.82
C PHE A 84 27.17 1.44 2.88
N ASP A 85 26.77 2.14 1.82
CA ASP A 85 27.64 2.64 0.75
C ASP A 85 27.56 4.17 0.62
N ARG A 86 28.69 4.85 0.80
CA ARG A 86 28.76 6.32 0.82
C ARG A 86 28.42 6.97 -0.52
N LYS A 87 28.66 6.27 -1.63
CA LYS A 87 28.41 6.79 -2.99
C LYS A 87 26.93 6.91 -3.36
N ARG A 88 26.05 6.17 -2.67
CA ARG A 88 24.59 6.18 -2.89
C ARG A 88 23.82 6.76 -1.72
N LEU A 89 24.53 7.40 -0.79
CA LEU A 89 23.94 7.99 0.39
C LEU A 89 23.19 9.27 0.03
N ILE A 90 21.91 9.33 0.39
CA ILE A 90 21.12 10.56 0.43
C ILE A 90 20.87 10.87 1.90
N VAL A 91 21.16 12.10 2.32
CA VAL A 91 20.94 12.53 3.70
C VAL A 91 19.94 13.68 3.72
N SER A 92 18.80 13.46 4.38
CA SER A 92 17.84 14.51 4.72
C SER A 92 18.03 14.90 6.19
N VAL A 93 18.23 16.19 6.46
CA VAL A 93 18.45 16.71 7.81
C VAL A 93 17.40 17.76 8.10
N THR A 94 16.73 17.63 9.24
CA THR A 94 15.79 18.61 9.75
C THR A 94 16.22 18.97 11.16
N ALA A 95 16.73 20.18 11.34
CA ALA A 95 17.26 20.67 12.59
C ALA A 95 17.16 22.21 12.65
N SER A 96 17.48 22.80 13.80
CA SER A 96 17.73 24.24 13.90
C SER A 96 18.98 24.63 13.09
N ASP A 97 19.17 25.92 12.84
CA ASP A 97 20.36 26.41 12.14
C ASP A 97 21.63 26.15 12.95
N GLU A 98 21.56 26.24 14.28
CA GLU A 98 22.65 25.93 15.21
C GLU A 98 23.03 24.45 15.15
N ASP A 99 22.05 23.55 15.29
CA ASP A 99 22.27 22.10 15.26
C ASP A 99 22.75 21.63 13.88
N TYR A 100 22.27 22.28 12.80
CA TYR A 100 22.71 21.97 11.46
C TYR A 100 24.20 22.31 11.22
N LYS A 101 24.72 23.38 11.85
CA LYS A 101 26.16 23.69 11.82
C LYS A 101 26.98 22.59 12.48
N GLU A 102 26.54 22.09 13.64
CA GLU A 102 27.20 20.96 14.32
C GLU A 102 27.10 19.67 13.50
N PHE A 103 25.93 19.38 12.92
CA PHE A 103 25.77 18.24 12.00
C PHE A 103 26.77 18.33 10.84
N ARG A 104 26.84 19.47 10.15
CA ARG A 104 27.77 19.67 9.02
C ARG A 104 29.22 19.49 9.43
N LYS A 105 29.58 19.90 10.65
CA LYS A 105 30.94 19.78 11.19
C LYS A 105 31.35 18.33 11.42
N TYR A 106 30.47 17.49 11.99
CA TYR A 106 30.84 16.12 12.38
C TYR A 106 30.42 15.03 11.39
N PHE A 107 29.42 15.28 10.55
CA PHE A 107 28.94 14.30 9.58
C PHE A 107 30.03 13.73 8.64
N PRO A 108 31.05 14.50 8.19
CA PRO A 108 32.15 13.95 7.41
C PRO A 108 32.83 12.74 8.06
N VAL A 109 32.97 12.72 9.39
CA VAL A 109 33.57 11.60 10.13
C VAL A 109 32.75 10.32 9.94
N THR A 110 31.42 10.43 10.03
CA THR A 110 30.52 9.29 9.80
C THR A 110 30.52 8.87 8.32
N HIS A 111 30.49 9.84 7.41
CA HIS A 111 30.51 9.59 5.97
C HIS A 111 31.79 8.85 5.52
N GLU A 112 32.94 9.18 6.09
CA GLU A 112 34.23 8.53 5.81
C GLU A 112 34.32 7.09 6.34
N GLN A 113 33.53 6.74 7.37
CA GLN A 113 33.47 5.38 7.93
C GLN A 113 32.54 4.44 7.15
N LEU A 114 31.71 4.96 6.25
CA LEU A 114 30.85 4.14 5.40
C LEU A 114 31.66 3.44 4.30
N GLY A 115 31.14 2.30 3.84
CA GLY A 115 31.77 1.54 2.77
C GLY A 115 31.82 2.33 1.46
N ASP A 116 32.76 1.96 0.59
CA ASP A 116 32.83 2.40 -0.80
C ASP A 116 32.69 1.16 -1.69
N ASN A 117 31.47 0.65 -1.77
CA ASN A 117 31.17 -0.59 -2.47
C ASN A 117 30.35 -0.26 -3.72
N PRO A 118 31.00 0.08 -4.85
CA PRO A 118 30.28 0.34 -6.09
C PRO A 118 29.47 -0.91 -6.45
N SER A 119 28.16 -0.73 -6.60
CA SER A 119 27.23 -1.76 -7.03
C SER A 119 26.48 -1.25 -8.24
N GLU A 120 26.36 -2.10 -9.25
CA GLU A 120 25.59 -1.79 -10.45
C GLU A 120 24.10 -1.70 -10.13
N SER A 121 23.40 -0.82 -10.85
CA SER A 121 21.95 -0.74 -10.75
C SER A 121 21.33 -2.01 -11.32
N ILE A 122 20.50 -2.69 -10.53
CA ILE A 122 19.80 -3.90 -10.95
C ILE A 122 18.40 -3.51 -11.41
N THR A 123 18.07 -3.86 -12.65
CA THR A 123 16.69 -3.76 -13.14
C THR A 123 15.94 -5.04 -12.78
N TYR A 124 14.98 -4.94 -11.86
CA TYR A 124 14.10 -6.05 -11.51
C TYR A 124 13.02 -6.24 -12.58
N ARG A 125 13.01 -7.40 -13.25
CA ARG A 125 11.86 -7.85 -14.02
C ARG A 125 10.93 -8.60 -13.09
N ILE A 126 9.75 -8.03 -12.88
CA ILE A 126 8.77 -8.55 -11.92
C ILE A 126 7.54 -9.00 -12.69
N ASP A 127 7.39 -10.32 -12.80
CA ASP A 127 6.22 -10.92 -13.42
C ASP A 127 4.99 -10.70 -12.53
N THR A 128 3.89 -10.38 -13.19
CA THR A 128 2.60 -10.14 -12.55
C THR A 128 1.60 -11.15 -13.09
N ASP A 129 0.89 -11.82 -12.19
CA ASP A 129 -0.08 -12.84 -12.52
C ASP A 129 -1.36 -12.64 -11.70
N ASN A 130 -2.50 -12.76 -12.39
CA ASN A 130 -3.79 -12.68 -11.75
C ASN A 130 -4.13 -13.99 -11.04
N ARG A 131 -3.99 -13.99 -9.72
CA ARG A 131 -4.22 -15.18 -8.91
C ARG A 131 -5.55 -15.23 -8.19
N ASN A 132 -6.32 -14.13 -8.15
CA ASN A 132 -7.60 -14.01 -7.45
C ASN A 132 -7.72 -14.94 -6.23
N GLU A 133 -6.87 -14.69 -5.23
CA GLU A 133 -6.66 -15.63 -4.11
C GLU A 133 -7.64 -15.41 -2.96
N GLY A 134 -8.08 -16.53 -2.38
CA GLY A 134 -8.76 -16.58 -1.08
C GLY A 134 -7.78 -17.03 0.00
N LEU A 135 -7.38 -16.10 0.86
CA LEU A 135 -6.41 -16.29 1.93
C LEU A 135 -7.14 -16.72 3.22
N LEU A 136 -7.00 -18.00 3.57
CA LEU A 136 -7.73 -18.66 4.64
C LEU A 136 -7.09 -18.35 6.00
N THR A 137 -7.88 -17.80 6.92
CA THR A 137 -7.52 -17.55 8.32
C THR A 137 -8.58 -18.16 9.26
N PRO A 138 -8.26 -18.37 10.54
CA PRO A 138 -9.24 -18.79 11.55
C PRO A 138 -10.19 -17.65 11.99
N GLY A 139 -10.11 -16.46 11.37
CA GLY A 139 -10.96 -15.32 11.71
C GLY A 139 -12.44 -15.53 11.35
N LYS A 140 -13.29 -14.61 11.84
CA LYS A 140 -14.74 -14.60 11.58
C LYS A 140 -15.19 -13.54 10.56
N VAL A 141 -14.27 -12.68 10.14
CA VAL A 141 -14.53 -11.55 9.24
C VAL A 141 -13.65 -11.66 8.00
N GLN A 142 -14.03 -10.91 6.96
CA GLN A 142 -13.32 -10.80 5.70
C GLN A 142 -12.66 -9.42 5.57
N TYR A 143 -11.68 -9.37 4.68
CA TYR A 143 -11.10 -8.16 4.16
C TYR A 143 -11.03 -8.35 2.65
N VAL A 144 -11.90 -7.64 1.93
CA VAL A 144 -12.16 -7.86 0.50
C VAL A 144 -11.56 -6.70 -0.27
N ALA A 145 -10.52 -6.95 -1.07
CA ALA A 145 -9.88 -5.96 -1.92
C ALA A 145 -10.14 -6.25 -3.40
N LYS A 146 -10.54 -5.25 -4.19
CA LYS A 146 -10.73 -5.35 -5.65
C LYS A 146 -10.21 -4.09 -6.34
N GLY A 147 -9.54 -4.24 -7.48
CA GLY A 147 -8.98 -3.10 -8.20
C GLY A 147 -7.92 -3.49 -9.23
N PHE A 148 -7.43 -2.50 -9.97
CA PHE A 148 -6.47 -2.68 -11.05
C PHE A 148 -5.64 -1.40 -11.26
N ASN A 149 -4.75 -1.41 -12.25
CA ASN A 149 -3.99 -0.24 -12.63
C ASN A 149 -4.69 0.52 -13.77
N PHE A 150 -5.23 1.71 -13.50
CA PHE A 150 -5.96 2.50 -14.50
C PHE A 150 -5.06 3.01 -15.63
N ARG A 151 -3.74 3.19 -15.40
CA ARG A 151 -2.80 3.60 -16.46
C ARG A 151 -2.61 2.51 -17.50
N LYS A 152 -2.69 1.23 -17.11
CA LYS A 152 -2.70 0.11 -18.06
C LYS A 152 -3.95 0.10 -18.96
N LEU A 153 -4.99 0.83 -18.59
CA LEU A 153 -6.23 0.99 -19.35
C LEU A 153 -6.26 2.30 -20.14
N GLY A 154 -5.15 3.07 -20.17
CA GLY A 154 -5.05 4.32 -20.92
C GLY A 154 -5.49 5.58 -20.15
N TYR A 155 -5.85 5.47 -18.87
CA TYR A 155 -6.20 6.63 -18.07
C TYR A 155 -4.95 7.31 -17.47
N GLU A 156 -4.94 8.62 -17.44
CA GLU A 156 -3.92 9.41 -16.75
C GLU A 156 -4.36 9.78 -15.33
N TYR A 157 -3.40 10.11 -14.48
CA TYR A 157 -3.70 10.59 -13.13
C TYR A 157 -4.06 12.06 -13.16
N ASP A 158 -5.15 12.42 -12.51
CA ASP A 158 -5.60 13.80 -12.30
C ASP A 158 -5.93 14.04 -10.82
N GLY A 159 -5.74 15.26 -10.32
CA GLY A 159 -5.98 15.66 -8.93
C GLY A 159 -7.44 15.49 -8.47
N SER A 160 -8.42 15.50 -9.39
CA SER A 160 -9.82 15.17 -9.10
C SER A 160 -9.98 13.78 -8.48
N PHE A 161 -9.04 12.85 -8.71
CA PHE A 161 -9.07 11.53 -8.11
C PHE A 161 -8.91 11.57 -6.57
N GLN A 162 -8.32 12.64 -6.02
CA GLN A 162 -8.29 12.85 -4.57
C GLN A 162 -9.69 13.19 -4.02
N VAL A 163 -10.46 13.98 -4.78
CA VAL A 163 -11.84 14.31 -4.43
C VAL A 163 -12.74 13.08 -4.60
N LEU A 164 -12.57 12.34 -5.71
CA LEU A 164 -13.22 11.05 -5.94
C LEU A 164 -12.95 10.06 -4.81
N ARG A 165 -11.71 9.99 -4.31
CA ARG A 165 -11.35 9.15 -3.15
C ARG A 165 -12.16 9.55 -1.91
N THR A 166 -12.26 10.85 -1.64
CA THR A 166 -13.06 11.36 -0.50
C THR A 166 -14.53 11.00 -0.66
N ILE A 167 -15.12 11.24 -1.84
CA ILE A 167 -16.52 10.89 -2.14
C ILE A 167 -16.75 9.38 -1.99
N SER A 168 -15.95 8.57 -2.68
CA SER A 168 -16.09 7.11 -2.70
C SER A 168 -15.98 6.53 -1.29
N SER A 169 -15.04 7.01 -0.46
CA SER A 169 -14.83 6.48 0.88
C SER A 169 -15.79 7.00 1.94
N MET A 170 -16.23 8.26 1.86
CA MET A 170 -17.04 8.89 2.92
C MET A 170 -18.54 8.88 2.61
N ASP A 171 -18.92 8.61 1.37
CA ASP A 171 -20.32 8.49 0.97
C ASP A 171 -20.62 7.07 0.49
N TYR A 172 -20.28 6.74 -0.76
CA TYR A 172 -20.72 5.48 -1.38
C TYR A 172 -20.34 4.23 -0.59
N LEU A 173 -19.04 4.00 -0.37
CA LEU A 173 -18.56 2.80 0.32
C LEU A 173 -18.96 2.83 1.80
N TRP A 174 -18.96 4.01 2.43
CA TRP A 174 -19.40 4.13 3.83
C TRP A 174 -20.85 3.66 3.99
N ASN A 175 -21.75 4.15 3.14
CA ASN A 175 -23.15 3.81 3.19
C ASN A 175 -23.39 2.33 2.79
N ARG A 176 -22.81 1.87 1.69
CA ARG A 176 -23.07 0.51 1.16
C ARG A 176 -22.34 -0.59 1.93
N ILE A 177 -21.05 -0.42 2.23
CA ILE A 177 -20.22 -1.47 2.86
C ILE A 177 -20.33 -1.44 4.38
N ARG A 178 -20.32 -0.26 5.00
CA ARG A 178 -20.35 -0.15 6.47
C ARG A 178 -21.75 -0.04 7.04
N VAL A 179 -22.55 0.93 6.60
CA VAL A 179 -23.88 1.18 7.20
C VAL A 179 -24.86 0.06 6.85
N GLN A 180 -24.98 -0.28 5.56
CA GLN A 180 -25.89 -1.33 5.09
C GLN A 180 -25.27 -2.73 5.21
N GLY A 181 -24.00 -2.88 4.81
CA GLY A 181 -23.30 -4.17 4.83
C GLY A 181 -22.78 -4.62 6.20
N GLY A 182 -22.68 -3.72 7.19
CA GLY A 182 -22.23 -4.06 8.55
C GLY A 182 -20.72 -4.26 8.71
N ALA A 183 -19.90 -3.95 7.69
CA ALA A 183 -18.44 -3.97 7.84
C ALA A 183 -17.96 -2.86 8.79
N TYR A 184 -16.85 -3.07 9.49
CA TYR A 184 -16.29 -2.03 10.35
C TYR A 184 -15.72 -0.86 9.55
N GLY A 185 -15.21 -1.07 8.35
CA GLY A 185 -14.62 0.00 7.56
C GLY A 185 -14.50 -0.32 6.08
N CYS A 186 -14.23 0.72 5.31
CA CYS A 186 -13.97 0.64 3.89
C CYS A 186 -12.97 1.71 3.48
N PHE A 187 -12.25 1.44 2.40
CA PHE A 187 -11.17 2.29 1.91
C PHE A 187 -11.18 2.31 0.39
N SER A 188 -10.77 3.45 -0.15
CA SER A 188 -10.44 3.59 -1.57
C SER A 188 -9.04 4.16 -1.72
N ARG A 189 -8.37 3.75 -2.80
CA ARG A 189 -7.08 4.29 -3.21
C ARG A 189 -7.09 4.61 -4.69
N PHE A 190 -6.56 5.78 -5.03
CA PHE A 190 -6.28 6.22 -6.40
C PHE A 190 -4.87 6.83 -6.40
N ALA A 191 -3.87 6.03 -6.78
CA ALA A 191 -2.48 6.43 -6.69
C ALA A 191 -1.93 6.98 -8.03
N ARG A 192 -0.96 7.90 -7.96
CA ARG A 192 -0.30 8.48 -9.14
C ARG A 192 0.30 7.44 -10.08
N ASN A 193 0.78 6.32 -9.55
CA ASN A 193 1.35 5.21 -10.30
C ASN A 193 0.29 4.32 -11.02
N GLY A 194 -0.99 4.72 -10.98
CA GLY A 194 -2.08 4.00 -11.64
C GLY A 194 -2.81 3.02 -10.73
N ASN A 195 -2.25 2.64 -9.58
CA ASN A 195 -2.87 1.64 -8.72
C ASN A 195 -4.16 2.18 -8.09
N MET A 196 -5.27 1.50 -8.35
CA MET A 196 -6.58 1.77 -7.78
C MET A 196 -7.13 0.51 -7.12
N TYR A 197 -7.75 0.67 -5.96
CA TYR A 197 -8.56 -0.40 -5.37
C TYR A 197 -9.62 0.15 -4.40
N PHE A 198 -10.65 -0.66 -4.20
CA PHE A 198 -11.51 -0.63 -3.02
C PHE A 198 -11.14 -1.77 -2.07
N CYS A 199 -11.29 -1.53 -0.77
CA CYS A 199 -11.02 -2.54 0.24
C CYS A 199 -11.97 -2.39 1.43
N SER A 200 -12.46 -3.51 1.96
CA SER A 200 -13.27 -3.54 3.19
C SER A 200 -12.41 -3.96 4.38
N TYR A 201 -12.91 -3.67 5.59
CA TYR A 201 -12.23 -3.95 6.84
C TYR A 201 -13.17 -4.53 7.88
N ARG A 202 -12.83 -5.74 8.34
CA ARG A 202 -13.64 -6.55 9.25
C ARG A 202 -15.09 -6.66 8.75
N ASP A 203 -15.22 -7.15 7.53
CA ASP A 203 -16.45 -7.25 6.77
C ASP A 203 -17.11 -8.62 6.99
N PRO A 204 -18.41 -8.71 7.36
CA PRO A 204 -19.10 -9.99 7.44
C PRO A 204 -19.37 -10.60 6.06
N ASN A 205 -19.34 -9.80 4.99
CA ASN A 205 -19.70 -10.20 3.63
C ASN A 205 -18.47 -10.51 2.76
N LEU A 206 -18.72 -11.07 1.57
CA LEU A 206 -17.67 -11.40 0.62
C LEU A 206 -18.08 -11.08 -0.80
N VAL A 207 -19.03 -11.86 -1.35
CA VAL A 207 -19.48 -11.70 -2.74
C VAL A 207 -20.29 -10.42 -2.88
N GLU A 208 -21.11 -10.13 -1.88
CA GLU A 208 -21.94 -8.94 -1.80
C GLU A 208 -21.09 -7.67 -1.84
N THR A 209 -19.95 -7.68 -1.13
CA THR A 209 -18.98 -6.57 -1.15
C THR A 209 -18.33 -6.40 -2.53
N LEU A 210 -17.98 -7.51 -3.22
CA LEU A 210 -17.46 -7.44 -4.58
C LEU A 210 -18.50 -6.84 -5.55
N SER A 211 -19.78 -7.20 -5.42
CA SER A 211 -20.87 -6.64 -6.21
C SER A 211 -21.05 -5.14 -5.95
N VAL A 212 -20.98 -4.68 -4.69
CA VAL A 212 -20.99 -3.25 -4.37
C VAL A 212 -19.84 -2.51 -5.06
N TYR A 213 -18.66 -3.12 -5.17
CA TYR A 213 -17.56 -2.48 -5.90
C TYR A 213 -17.85 -2.36 -7.40
N ASP A 214 -18.48 -3.37 -8.02
CA ASP A 214 -18.88 -3.34 -9.43
C ASP A 214 -19.98 -2.30 -9.70
N GLU A 215 -20.86 -2.05 -8.74
CA GLU A 215 -21.95 -1.07 -8.83
C GLU A 215 -21.49 0.39 -8.65
N ALA A 216 -20.23 0.64 -8.29
CA ALA A 216 -19.73 1.99 -8.03
C ALA A 216 -19.87 2.94 -9.23
N GLU A 217 -19.79 2.41 -10.46
CA GLU A 217 -20.10 3.15 -11.69
C GLU A 217 -21.48 3.82 -11.64
N ILE A 218 -22.49 3.07 -11.19
CA ILE A 218 -23.90 3.51 -11.20
C ILE A 218 -24.06 4.71 -10.28
N TYR A 219 -23.49 4.63 -9.08
CA TYR A 219 -23.48 5.74 -8.13
C TYR A 219 -22.78 6.97 -8.73
N LEU A 220 -21.59 6.79 -9.34
CA LEU A 220 -20.83 7.90 -9.91
C LEU A 220 -21.55 8.55 -11.10
N LYS A 221 -22.28 7.79 -11.93
CA LYS A 221 -23.10 8.34 -13.02
C LYS A 221 -24.28 9.16 -12.51
N ALA A 222 -24.91 8.68 -11.44
CA ALA A 222 -26.04 9.34 -10.80
C ALA A 222 -25.62 10.46 -9.83
N PHE A 223 -24.32 10.71 -9.67
CA PHE A 223 -23.79 11.69 -8.71
C PHE A 223 -24.19 13.12 -9.09
N GLU A 224 -25.18 13.67 -8.40
CA GLU A 224 -25.72 15.01 -8.65
C GLU A 224 -25.71 15.84 -7.36
N PRO A 225 -24.52 16.21 -6.83
CA PRO A 225 -24.44 17.03 -5.65
C PRO A 225 -24.87 18.48 -5.96
N ASP A 226 -25.41 19.16 -4.97
CA ASP A 226 -25.49 20.62 -5.02
C ASP A 226 -24.10 21.28 -4.82
N GLU A 227 -24.00 22.60 -5.04
CA GLU A 227 -22.72 23.31 -4.90
C GLU A 227 -22.14 23.22 -3.48
N ARG A 228 -23.01 23.18 -2.46
CA ARG A 228 -22.60 23.11 -1.06
C ARG A 228 -22.03 21.74 -0.74
N GLU A 229 -22.64 20.68 -1.24
CA GLU A 229 -22.17 19.30 -1.13
C GLU A 229 -20.82 19.12 -1.84
N MET A 230 -20.70 19.61 -3.08
CA MET A 230 -19.43 19.56 -3.80
C MET A 230 -18.33 20.30 -3.04
N THR A 231 -18.63 21.49 -2.53
CA THR A 231 -17.69 22.28 -1.70
C THR A 231 -17.25 21.52 -0.45
N LYS A 232 -18.15 20.79 0.22
CA LYS A 232 -17.79 19.95 1.39
C LYS A 232 -16.79 18.86 1.02
N TYR A 233 -16.93 18.19 -0.12
CA TYR A 233 -15.98 17.17 -0.56
C TYR A 233 -14.61 17.76 -0.89
N ILE A 234 -14.58 18.95 -1.52
CA ILE A 234 -13.34 19.68 -1.81
C ILE A 234 -12.66 20.06 -0.49
N ILE A 235 -13.37 20.68 0.46
CA ILE A 235 -12.83 21.02 1.79
C ILE A 235 -12.30 19.77 2.50
N GLY A 236 -13.06 18.68 2.52
CA GLY A 236 -12.64 17.42 3.13
C GLY A 236 -11.38 16.82 2.49
N THR A 237 -11.15 17.11 1.22
CA THR A 237 -9.94 16.72 0.49
C THR A 237 -8.77 17.64 0.81
N VAL A 238 -8.97 18.97 0.77
CA VAL A 238 -7.96 19.98 1.10
C VAL A 238 -7.50 19.84 2.55
N ASN A 239 -8.40 19.55 3.49
CA ASN A 239 -8.03 19.30 4.90
C ASN A 239 -7.00 18.19 5.07
N LYS A 240 -6.99 17.17 4.19
CA LYS A 240 -5.97 16.10 4.20
C LYS A 240 -4.65 16.56 3.59
N LEU A 241 -4.71 17.42 2.57
CA LEU A 241 -3.52 17.98 1.93
C LEU A 241 -2.80 18.98 2.85
N ASP A 242 -3.57 19.73 3.64
CA ASP A 242 -3.09 20.80 4.53
C ASP A 242 -3.00 20.37 5.99
N ALA A 243 -3.01 19.06 6.26
CA ALA A 243 -2.88 18.56 7.61
C ALA A 243 -1.58 19.11 8.24
N PRO A 244 -1.65 19.68 9.47
CA PRO A 244 -0.49 20.30 10.09
C PRO A 244 0.61 19.26 10.29
N MET A 245 1.81 19.59 9.82
CA MET A 245 2.99 18.75 9.93
C MET A 245 3.96 19.33 10.96
N THR A 246 4.50 18.48 11.82
CA THR A 246 5.66 18.82 12.66
C THR A 246 6.89 19.05 11.77
N PRO A 247 7.96 19.70 12.27
CA PRO A 247 9.19 19.86 11.50
C PRO A 247 9.71 18.54 10.92
N SER A 248 9.76 17.48 11.73
CA SER A 248 10.20 16.14 11.30
C SER A 248 9.36 15.60 10.13
N MET A 249 8.03 15.71 10.22
CA MET A 249 7.12 15.29 9.15
C MET A 249 7.32 16.10 7.85
N LYS A 250 7.64 17.40 7.95
CA LYS A 250 7.97 18.22 6.77
C LYS A 250 9.27 17.75 6.12
N GLY A 251 10.28 17.41 6.93
CA GLY A 251 11.55 16.84 6.47
C GLY A 251 11.39 15.51 5.75
N GLU A 252 10.58 14.62 6.30
CA GLU A 252 10.23 13.33 5.69
C GLU A 252 9.50 13.54 4.35
N ALA A 253 8.48 14.41 4.33
CA ALA A 253 7.76 14.73 3.09
C ALA A 253 8.65 15.37 2.02
N ALA A 254 9.61 16.22 2.40
CA ALA A 254 10.58 16.80 1.48
C ALA A 254 11.50 15.72 0.88
N ALA A 255 11.99 14.80 1.69
CA ALA A 255 12.81 13.68 1.24
C ALA A 255 12.04 12.75 0.29
N GLU A 256 10.80 12.39 0.63
CA GLU A 256 9.93 11.57 -0.23
C GLU A 256 9.70 12.21 -1.60
N ARG A 257 9.41 13.52 -1.62
CA ARG A 257 9.21 14.28 -2.86
C ARG A 257 10.47 14.33 -3.70
N TYR A 258 11.63 14.60 -3.08
CA TYR A 258 12.92 14.60 -3.76
C TYR A 258 13.22 13.23 -4.40
N ILE A 259 13.11 12.14 -3.64
CA ILE A 259 13.37 10.78 -4.13
C ILE A 259 12.39 10.38 -5.24
N SER A 260 11.16 10.88 -5.18
CA SER A 260 10.10 10.58 -6.15
C SER A 260 10.08 11.54 -7.35
N ASN A 261 11.01 12.50 -7.42
CA ASN A 261 11.03 13.58 -8.43
C ASN A 261 9.70 14.35 -8.51
N ILE A 262 9.06 14.62 -7.37
CA ILE A 262 7.84 15.41 -7.28
C ILE A 262 8.22 16.86 -6.96
N THR A 263 7.95 17.76 -7.90
CA THR A 263 8.24 19.18 -7.76
C THR A 263 7.16 19.92 -6.96
N GLN A 264 7.46 21.13 -6.49
CA GLN A 264 6.44 21.96 -5.84
C GLN A 264 5.35 22.37 -6.83
N GLU A 265 5.69 22.50 -8.11
CA GLU A 265 4.77 22.75 -9.22
C GLU A 265 3.80 21.58 -9.40
N ASP A 266 4.26 20.33 -9.28
CA ASP A 266 3.38 19.15 -9.33
C ASP A 266 2.40 19.12 -8.14
N VAL A 267 2.88 19.49 -6.95
CA VAL A 267 2.06 19.60 -5.75
C VAL A 267 1.00 20.68 -5.93
N GLN A 268 1.39 21.87 -6.42
CA GLN A 268 0.49 22.98 -6.65
C GLN A 268 -0.53 22.65 -7.74
N ARG A 269 -0.10 22.07 -8.88
CA ARG A 269 -0.99 21.64 -9.95
C ARG A 269 -2.08 20.69 -9.45
N THR A 270 -1.70 19.73 -8.61
CA THR A 270 -2.66 18.77 -8.02
C THR A 270 -3.65 19.47 -7.08
N ARG A 271 -3.20 20.49 -6.34
CA ARG A 271 -4.08 21.30 -5.49
C ARG A 271 -5.08 22.09 -6.33
N ASP A 272 -4.62 22.73 -7.41
CA ASP A 272 -5.48 23.50 -8.30
C ASP A 272 -6.52 22.59 -8.99
N GLU A 273 -6.11 21.37 -9.38
CA GLU A 273 -6.99 20.33 -9.88
C GLU A 273 -8.07 19.92 -8.86
N VAL A 274 -7.70 19.76 -7.58
CA VAL A 274 -8.65 19.50 -6.49
C VAL A 274 -9.65 20.64 -6.32
N LEU A 275 -9.18 21.89 -6.33
CA LEU A 275 -10.01 23.07 -6.10
C LEU A 275 -11.00 23.34 -7.24
N ARG A 276 -10.62 23.03 -8.49
CA ARG A 276 -11.49 23.20 -9.67
C ARG A 276 -12.41 22.02 -9.93
N THR A 277 -12.26 20.91 -9.20
CA THR A 277 -13.03 19.68 -9.45
C THR A 277 -14.54 19.95 -9.30
N GLY A 278 -15.32 19.62 -10.33
CA GLY A 278 -16.78 19.76 -10.33
C GLY A 278 -17.51 18.43 -10.48
N LYS A 279 -18.84 18.48 -10.47
CA LYS A 279 -19.70 17.29 -10.63
C LYS A 279 -19.42 16.51 -11.92
N ALA A 280 -19.14 17.21 -13.02
CA ALA A 280 -18.88 16.60 -14.31
C ALA A 280 -17.60 15.74 -14.29
N ASP A 281 -16.56 16.19 -13.59
CA ASP A 281 -15.30 15.45 -13.45
C ASP A 281 -15.52 14.15 -12.66
N ILE A 282 -16.31 14.20 -11.59
CA ILE A 282 -16.66 13.02 -10.80
C ILE A 282 -17.50 12.03 -11.61
N LYS A 283 -18.50 12.50 -12.37
CA LYS A 283 -19.28 11.63 -13.27
C LYS A 283 -18.40 10.97 -14.33
N LYS A 284 -17.44 11.70 -14.89
CA LYS A 284 -16.48 11.17 -15.88
C LYS A 284 -15.62 10.03 -15.30
N CYS A 285 -15.32 10.08 -13.99
CA CYS A 285 -14.59 9.00 -13.32
C CYS A 285 -15.36 7.67 -13.26
N SER A 286 -16.68 7.66 -13.53
CA SER A 286 -17.47 6.42 -13.56
C SER A 286 -16.93 5.40 -14.57
N GLU A 287 -16.45 5.85 -15.73
CA GLU A 287 -15.89 4.98 -16.77
C GLU A 287 -14.58 4.33 -16.31
N LEU A 288 -13.70 5.13 -15.69
CA LEU A 288 -12.46 4.63 -15.10
C LEU A 288 -12.75 3.56 -14.05
N VAL A 289 -13.66 3.84 -13.11
CA VAL A 289 -13.99 2.90 -12.04
C VAL A 289 -14.61 1.62 -12.61
N ARG A 290 -15.55 1.74 -13.54
CA ARG A 290 -16.12 0.60 -14.26
C ARG A 290 -15.04 -0.26 -14.91
N ASP A 291 -14.16 0.36 -15.69
CA ASP A 291 -13.19 -0.37 -16.50
C ASP A 291 -12.15 -1.06 -15.61
N VAL A 292 -11.78 -0.44 -14.48
CA VAL A 292 -10.96 -1.06 -13.44
C VAL A 292 -11.68 -2.25 -12.79
N MET A 293 -12.94 -2.11 -12.40
CA MET A 293 -13.70 -3.19 -11.74
C MET A 293 -13.97 -4.37 -12.68
N LYS A 294 -14.21 -4.10 -13.97
CA LYS A 294 -14.37 -5.12 -15.03
C LYS A 294 -13.14 -5.99 -15.25
N GLN A 295 -11.93 -5.53 -14.90
CA GLN A 295 -10.74 -6.39 -14.96
C GLN A 295 -10.86 -7.58 -13.98
N ASN A 296 -11.67 -7.43 -12.93
CA ASN A 296 -12.00 -8.48 -11.97
C ASN A 296 -10.78 -9.08 -11.26
N TYR A 297 -9.84 -8.21 -10.85
CA TYR A 297 -8.72 -8.56 -9.99
C TYR A 297 -9.12 -8.29 -8.54
N PHE A 298 -9.06 -9.31 -7.70
CA PHE A 298 -9.41 -9.20 -6.29
C PHE A 298 -8.59 -10.16 -5.41
N CYS A 299 -8.53 -9.87 -4.12
CA CYS A 299 -7.98 -10.76 -3.12
C CYS A 299 -8.83 -10.67 -1.86
N VAL A 300 -9.14 -11.81 -1.25
CA VAL A 300 -9.87 -11.85 0.02
C VAL A 300 -9.01 -12.54 1.05
N ILE A 301 -8.89 -11.95 2.24
CA ILE A 301 -8.38 -12.64 3.43
C ILE A 301 -9.47 -12.67 4.48
N GLY A 302 -9.66 -13.81 5.13
CA GLY A 302 -10.70 -13.91 6.14
C GLY A 302 -11.06 -15.33 6.52
N SER A 303 -12.32 -15.53 6.92
CA SER A 303 -12.80 -16.79 7.47
C SER A 303 -12.68 -17.92 6.45
N ALA A 304 -11.97 -18.98 6.84
CA ALA A 304 -11.81 -20.17 6.00
C ALA A 304 -13.16 -20.78 5.57
N GLY A 305 -14.18 -20.76 6.44
CA GLY A 305 -15.53 -21.25 6.12
C GLY A 305 -16.16 -20.46 4.97
N LYS A 306 -16.34 -19.15 5.16
CA LYS A 306 -16.96 -18.24 4.17
C LYS A 306 -16.21 -18.26 2.82
N ILE A 307 -14.87 -18.30 2.84
CA ILE A 307 -14.08 -18.38 1.60
C ILE A 307 -14.28 -19.72 0.89
N LYS A 308 -14.33 -20.84 1.62
CA LYS A 308 -14.55 -22.18 1.03
C LYS A 308 -15.96 -22.33 0.45
N GLU A 309 -16.97 -21.82 1.13
CA GLU A 309 -18.36 -21.74 0.62
C GLU A 309 -18.44 -21.00 -0.72
N ASN A 310 -17.58 -19.99 -0.91
CA ASN A 310 -17.49 -19.19 -2.13
C ASN A 310 -16.28 -19.57 -3.00
N SER A 311 -15.76 -20.80 -2.89
CA SER A 311 -14.51 -21.22 -3.55
C SER A 311 -14.52 -21.05 -5.07
N ALA A 312 -15.69 -21.15 -5.70
CA ALA A 312 -15.87 -21.07 -7.15
C ALA A 312 -15.41 -19.75 -7.79
N ILE A 313 -15.36 -18.65 -7.03
CA ILE A 313 -14.90 -17.36 -7.59
C ILE A 313 -13.37 -17.22 -7.55
N PHE A 314 -12.69 -18.00 -6.71
CA PHE A 314 -11.24 -17.90 -6.51
C PHE A 314 -10.50 -18.82 -7.47
N ARG A 315 -9.34 -18.36 -7.96
CA ARG A 315 -8.45 -19.24 -8.74
C ARG A 315 -7.59 -20.11 -7.84
N LYS A 316 -7.33 -19.66 -6.61
CA LYS A 316 -6.51 -20.37 -5.63
C LYS A 316 -6.91 -20.03 -4.21
N LEU A 317 -6.95 -21.04 -3.35
CA LEU A 317 -7.07 -20.87 -1.90
C LEU A 317 -5.70 -21.08 -1.25
N VAL A 318 -5.35 -20.22 -0.29
CA VAL A 318 -4.05 -20.24 0.38
C VAL A 318 -4.24 -20.23 1.88
N THR A 319 -3.74 -21.23 2.59
CA THR A 319 -3.68 -21.21 4.06
C THR A 319 -2.63 -20.21 4.50
N VAL A 320 -3.03 -19.21 5.28
CA VAL A 320 -2.15 -18.11 5.68
C VAL A 320 -1.11 -18.55 6.69
N PHE A 321 -1.55 -19.13 7.81
CA PHE A 321 -0.67 -19.62 8.87
C PHE A 321 -0.39 -21.11 8.65
N GLU A 322 0.88 -21.50 8.68
CA GLU A 322 1.34 -22.89 8.53
C GLU A 322 1.97 -23.40 9.82
#